data_AF-A0A3C2ABB4-F1
#
_entry.id   AF-A0A3C2ABB4-F1
#
_cell.length_a   1.000
_cell.length_b   1.000
_cell.length_c   1.000
_cell.angle_alpha   90.00
_cell.angle_beta   90.00
_cell.angle_gamma   90.00
#
_symmetry.space_group_name_H-M   'P 1'
#
loop_
_entity.id
_entity.type
_entity.pdbx_description
1 polymer ?
#
loop_
_entity_poly.entity_id
_entity_poly.type
_entity_poly.pdbx_seq_one_letter_code
_entity_poly.pdbx_strand_id
1 'polypeptide(L)'
;MLTQDDKDFDYSYELDLYGNQEGSSSIAVEYGGGVGDHMLTWSSVGYGGDQIRIDETQLLFDGSEAGFYWCFKEATLTRREEADQWVLEGDWEGIVYEGTPCSPGHITLYQPKEQDAEPAPEVEGYADGSDRQVQVAQTLSTPGTTLQLSIWDNAQEDGDIVTVFVNDEPVLEKIKTTEEHKKYEIPLSPGDNYLIFHAENLGSSPPNTAAIALIGAGIRRRIILRSDLQTSGAVLIKVEE
;
A
#
# COMPACT_ATOMS: atom_id res chain seq x y z
N MET A 1 -10.80 -4.20 4.90
CA MET A 1 -11.77 -3.34 5.61
C MET A 1 -11.45 -3.37 7.08
N LEU A 2 -11.47 -2.22 7.72
CA LEU A 2 -11.26 -2.05 9.15
C LEU A 2 -12.40 -1.19 9.69
N THR A 3 -12.91 -1.57 10.86
CA THR A 3 -13.97 -0.85 11.58
C THR A 3 -13.50 -0.51 12.98
N GLN A 4 -14.13 0.50 13.59
CA GLN A 4 -13.92 0.87 14.99
C GLN A 4 -15.29 1.17 15.63
N ASP A 5 -15.60 0.52 16.75
CA ASP A 5 -16.95 0.47 17.33
C ASP A 5 -17.55 1.84 17.69
N ASP A 6 -16.71 2.82 18.01
CA ASP A 6 -17.12 4.17 18.39
C ASP A 6 -17.12 5.18 17.22
N LYS A 7 -16.85 4.71 16.00
CA LYS A 7 -16.75 5.55 14.81
C LYS A 7 -17.54 4.98 13.66
N ASP A 8 -18.25 5.88 12.99
CA ASP A 8 -19.00 5.58 11.78
C ASP A 8 -18.18 5.99 10.55
N PHE A 9 -16.97 5.43 10.44
CA PHE A 9 -16.07 5.64 9.31
C PHE A 9 -15.55 4.30 8.80
N ASP A 10 -15.52 4.15 7.48
CA ASP A 10 -14.84 3.04 6.84
C ASP A 10 -13.34 3.36 6.72
N TYR A 11 -12.53 2.40 7.13
CA TYR A 11 -11.08 2.45 6.99
C TYR A 11 -10.63 1.44 5.94
N SER A 12 -9.78 1.87 5.01
CA SER A 12 -8.98 0.91 4.26
C SER A 12 -7.89 0.39 5.17
N TYR A 13 -7.69 -0.92 5.15
CA TYR A 13 -6.65 -1.61 5.92
C TYR A 13 -5.97 -2.60 5.00
N GLU A 14 -4.67 -2.42 4.86
CA GLU A 14 -3.78 -3.29 4.11
C GLU A 14 -2.79 -3.91 5.07
N LEU A 15 -2.46 -5.19 4.85
CA LEU A 15 -1.62 -5.97 5.73
C LEU A 15 -0.59 -6.73 4.90
N ASP A 16 0.69 -6.49 5.18
CA ASP A 16 1.83 -7.14 4.57
C ASP A 16 2.58 -7.97 5.61
N LEU A 17 2.68 -9.27 5.40
CA LEU A 17 3.33 -10.21 6.31
C LEU A 17 4.64 -10.72 5.68
N TYR A 18 5.75 -10.54 6.39
CA TYR A 18 7.07 -10.96 5.93
C TYR A 18 7.50 -12.28 6.58
N GLY A 19 8.33 -13.07 5.89
CA GLY A 19 8.74 -14.40 6.35
C GLY A 19 9.56 -14.45 7.64
N ASN A 20 10.00 -13.30 8.15
CA ASN A 20 10.79 -13.14 9.36
C ASN A 20 9.94 -12.83 10.62
N GLN A 21 8.62 -13.00 10.57
CA GLN A 21 7.66 -12.64 11.65
C GLN A 21 7.51 -11.13 11.88
N GLU A 22 8.04 -10.31 10.98
CA GLU A 22 7.72 -8.89 10.89
C GLU A 22 6.67 -8.67 9.80
N GLY A 23 6.08 -7.49 9.79
CA GLY A 23 5.13 -7.07 8.78
C GLY A 23 4.92 -5.57 8.83
N SER A 24 4.04 -5.10 7.95
CA SER A 24 3.50 -3.75 8.04
C SER A 24 2.00 -3.73 7.85
N SER A 25 1.35 -2.73 8.42
CA SER A 25 -0.04 -2.43 8.13
C SER A 25 -0.20 -0.98 7.73
N SER A 26 -1.17 -0.72 6.87
CA SER A 26 -1.48 0.62 6.39
C SER A 26 -2.94 0.91 6.53
N ILE A 27 -3.23 2.01 7.21
CA ILE A 27 -4.58 2.48 7.48
C ILE A 27 -4.78 3.78 6.75
N ALA A 28 -5.83 3.88 5.96
CA ALA A 28 -6.27 5.17 5.45
C ALA A 28 -7.75 5.38 5.80
N VAL A 29 -8.03 6.58 6.27
CA VAL A 29 -9.40 7.01 6.59
C VAL A 29 -10.00 7.60 5.32
N GLU A 30 -11.19 7.15 4.92
CA GLU A 30 -11.83 7.63 3.69
C GLU A 30 -12.21 9.12 3.73
N TYR A 31 -12.61 9.64 4.90
CA TYR A 31 -13.02 11.03 5.08
C TYR A 31 -12.37 11.68 6.32
N GLY A 32 -11.48 12.66 6.08
CA GLY A 32 -10.70 13.30 7.16
C GLY A 32 -9.72 12.34 7.82
N GLY A 33 -8.96 12.78 8.82
CA GLY A 33 -8.09 11.87 9.59
C GLY A 33 -6.68 11.74 9.02
N GLY A 34 -6.40 10.79 8.12
CA GLY A 34 -5.00 10.53 7.73
C GLY A 34 -4.73 9.25 6.96
N VAL A 35 -3.45 9.08 6.63
CA VAL A 35 -2.83 7.78 6.35
C VAL A 35 -1.82 7.49 7.44
N GLY A 36 -1.78 6.27 7.96
CA GLY A 36 -0.84 5.84 8.97
C GLY A 36 -0.29 4.46 8.62
N ASP A 37 1.04 4.36 8.55
CA ASP A 37 1.73 3.10 8.31
C ASP A 37 2.38 2.63 9.61
N HIS A 38 2.19 1.35 9.93
CA HIS A 38 2.68 0.75 11.17
C HIS A 38 3.57 -0.44 10.84
N MET A 39 4.70 -0.54 11.55
CA MET A 39 5.42 -1.79 11.69
C MET A 39 4.59 -2.69 12.59
N LEU A 40 4.58 -3.99 12.29
CA LEU A 40 3.97 -4.99 13.16
C LEU A 40 4.84 -6.22 13.27
N THR A 41 4.57 -7.01 14.29
CA THR A 41 5.03 -8.39 14.38
C THR A 41 3.85 -9.33 14.18
N TRP A 42 4.12 -10.52 13.65
CA TRP A 42 3.09 -11.53 13.49
C TRP A 42 3.60 -12.93 13.85
N SER A 43 2.69 -13.78 14.29
CA SER A 43 2.98 -15.18 14.59
C SER A 43 1.80 -16.07 14.21
N SER A 44 2.08 -17.30 13.78
CA SER A 44 1.02 -18.30 13.65
C SER A 44 0.61 -18.76 15.05
N VAL A 45 -0.70 -18.77 15.30
CA VAL A 45 -1.32 -19.22 16.54
C VAL A 45 -2.40 -20.26 16.24
N GLY A 46 -2.86 -20.97 17.28
CA GLY A 46 -3.90 -21.99 17.14
C GLY A 46 -3.40 -23.39 16.72
N TYR A 47 -4.24 -24.40 16.96
CA TYR A 47 -3.97 -25.78 16.57
C TYR A 47 -4.38 -26.00 15.11
N GLY A 48 -3.46 -25.79 14.18
CA GLY A 48 -3.72 -26.00 12.74
C GLY A 48 -3.11 -24.95 11.81
N GLY A 49 -2.57 -23.85 12.36
CA GLY A 49 -1.94 -22.79 11.57
C GLY A 49 -2.94 -21.99 10.72
N ASP A 50 -4.21 -22.00 11.12
CA ASP A 50 -5.31 -21.24 10.52
C ASP A 50 -5.49 -19.86 11.14
N GLN A 51 -4.84 -19.58 12.27
CA GLN A 51 -4.86 -18.27 12.91
C GLN A 51 -3.49 -17.61 12.89
N ILE A 52 -3.49 -16.29 12.73
CA ILE A 52 -2.32 -15.44 12.97
C ILE A 52 -2.64 -14.42 14.04
N ARG A 53 -1.64 -14.12 14.86
CA ARG A 53 -1.68 -12.96 15.75
C ARG A 53 -0.83 -11.86 15.14
N ILE A 54 -1.37 -10.66 15.07
CA ILE A 54 -0.67 -9.43 14.66
C ILE A 54 -0.62 -8.45 15.84
N ASP A 55 0.46 -7.68 15.90
CA ASP A 55 0.71 -6.67 16.93
C ASP A 55 1.44 -5.50 16.29
N GLU A 56 0.76 -4.36 16.11
CA GLU A 56 1.34 -3.13 15.58
C GLU A 56 2.25 -2.49 16.64
N THR A 57 3.53 -2.31 16.32
CA THR A 57 4.57 -1.97 17.29
C THR A 57 5.11 -0.55 17.15
N GLN A 58 5.11 0.01 15.94
CA GLN A 58 5.70 1.32 15.66
C GLN A 58 4.97 2.03 14.52
N LEU A 59 4.75 3.34 14.66
CA LEU A 59 4.30 4.19 13.55
C LEU A 59 5.49 4.52 12.65
N LEU A 60 5.46 4.03 11.41
CA LEU A 60 6.47 4.28 10.39
C LEU A 60 6.21 5.60 9.65
N PHE A 61 4.94 5.91 9.38
CA PHE A 61 4.54 7.12 8.69
C PHE A 61 3.27 7.72 9.30
N ASP A 62 3.29 9.04 9.47
CA ASP A 62 2.12 9.82 9.90
C ASP A 62 1.76 10.88 8.86
N GLY A 63 0.73 10.59 8.07
CA GLY A 63 0.10 11.50 7.12
C GLY A 63 -1.23 12.05 7.62
N SER A 64 -1.41 12.14 8.94
CA SER A 64 -2.66 12.59 9.54
C SER A 64 -2.77 14.11 9.71
N GLU A 65 -4.00 14.58 9.86
CA GLU A 65 -4.32 15.97 10.17
C GLU A 65 -3.89 16.32 11.60
N ALA A 66 -3.59 17.60 11.84
CA ALA A 66 -3.12 18.04 13.15
C ALA A 66 -4.10 17.68 14.28
N GLY A 67 -3.60 16.96 15.29
CA GLY A 67 -4.40 16.50 16.43
C GLY A 67 -5.06 15.13 16.25
N PHE A 68 -4.87 14.48 15.10
CA PHE A 68 -5.22 13.09 14.92
C PHE A 68 -4.21 12.17 15.62
N TYR A 69 -4.66 10.99 16.04
CA TYR A 69 -3.82 9.99 16.68
C TYR A 69 -4.17 8.60 16.18
N TRP A 70 -3.15 7.75 16.06
CA TRP A 70 -3.28 6.39 15.59
C TRP A 70 -3.44 5.41 16.77
N CYS A 71 -4.33 4.44 16.59
CA CYS A 71 -4.45 3.32 17.50
C CYS A 71 -3.76 2.08 16.93
N PHE A 72 -2.80 1.59 17.71
CA PHE A 72 -1.97 0.43 17.44
C PHE A 72 -2.76 -0.81 17.80
N LYS A 73 -2.95 -1.69 16.82
CA LYS A 73 -3.85 -2.83 16.91
C LYS A 73 -3.13 -4.09 17.30
N GLU A 74 -3.80 -4.84 18.15
CA GLU A 74 -3.53 -6.22 18.45
C GLU A 74 -4.74 -7.05 18.02
N ALA A 75 -4.53 -8.05 17.16
CA ALA A 75 -5.61 -8.89 16.67
C ALA A 75 -5.19 -10.34 16.51
N THR A 76 -6.14 -11.26 16.71
CA THR A 76 -6.00 -12.66 16.28
C THR A 76 -6.95 -12.89 15.13
N LEU A 77 -6.39 -13.05 13.94
CA LEU A 77 -7.14 -13.18 12.71
C LEU A 77 -7.20 -14.63 12.27
N THR A 78 -8.39 -15.09 11.88
CA THR A 78 -8.64 -16.45 11.41
C THR A 78 -8.71 -16.45 9.89
N ARG A 79 -7.94 -17.33 9.26
CA ARG A 79 -7.93 -17.53 7.81
C ARG A 79 -9.05 -18.47 7.42
N ARG A 80 -9.82 -18.06 6.41
CA ARG A 80 -10.88 -18.84 5.79
C ARG A 80 -10.65 -18.90 4.29
N GLU A 81 -10.88 -20.08 3.73
CA GLU A 81 -10.79 -20.29 2.28
C GLU A 81 -12.17 -20.14 1.64
N GLU A 82 -12.27 -19.30 0.62
CA GLU A 82 -13.43 -19.22 -0.28
C GLU A 82 -13.04 -19.73 -1.68
N ALA A 83 -14.00 -19.81 -2.61
CA ALA A 83 -13.76 -20.35 -3.95
C ALA A 83 -12.61 -19.61 -4.67
N ASP A 84 -12.69 -18.28 -4.72
CA ASP A 84 -11.83 -17.44 -5.56
C ASP A 84 -10.86 -16.56 -4.75
N GLN A 85 -10.94 -16.61 -3.41
CA GLN A 85 -10.16 -15.75 -2.52
C GLN A 85 -9.86 -16.40 -1.16
N TRP A 86 -8.86 -15.86 -0.48
CA TRP A 86 -8.61 -16.05 0.93
C TRP A 86 -9.21 -14.89 1.71
N VAL A 87 -9.84 -15.20 2.83
CA VAL A 87 -10.36 -14.22 3.78
C VAL A 87 -9.58 -14.35 5.08
N LEU A 88 -9.22 -13.22 5.68
CA LEU A 88 -8.58 -13.16 6.98
C LEU A 88 -9.36 -12.17 7.85
N GLU A 89 -9.96 -12.65 8.95
CA GLU A 89 -10.91 -11.86 9.73
C GLU A 89 -10.80 -12.08 11.24
N GLY A 90 -11.13 -11.06 12.02
CA GLY A 90 -11.11 -11.13 13.49
C GLY A 90 -11.29 -9.77 14.16
N ASP A 91 -11.63 -9.83 15.45
CA ASP A 91 -11.74 -8.65 16.30
C ASP A 91 -10.35 -8.16 16.71
N TRP A 92 -10.22 -6.85 16.90
CA TRP A 92 -8.99 -6.20 17.33
C TRP A 92 -9.25 -5.28 18.53
N GLU A 93 -8.26 -5.22 19.41
CA GLU A 93 -8.16 -4.22 20.47
C GLU A 93 -6.92 -3.37 20.21
N GLY A 94 -6.83 -2.20 20.85
CA GLY A 94 -5.65 -1.38 20.62
C GLY A 94 -5.42 -0.30 21.67
N ILE A 95 -4.23 0.29 21.58
CA ILE A 95 -3.76 1.37 22.44
C ILE A 95 -3.23 2.53 21.60
N VAL A 96 -3.35 3.74 22.12
CA VAL A 96 -2.59 4.89 21.59
C VAL A 96 -1.20 4.94 22.21
N TYR A 97 -0.31 5.80 21.69
CA TYR A 97 1.09 5.92 22.15
C TYR A 97 1.24 6.16 23.67
N GLU A 98 0.26 6.80 24.30
CA GLU A 98 0.23 7.04 25.75
C GLU A 98 -0.24 5.83 26.58
N GLY A 99 -0.48 4.67 25.95
CA GLY A 99 -0.96 3.45 26.58
C GLY A 99 -2.45 3.47 26.92
N THR A 100 -3.18 4.50 26.53
CA THR A 100 -4.63 4.58 26.73
C THR A 100 -5.32 3.63 25.74
N PRO A 101 -6.21 2.73 26.19
CA PRO A 101 -6.99 1.88 25.30
C PRO A 101 -7.83 2.73 24.35
N CYS A 102 -7.84 2.37 23.08
CA CYS A 102 -8.80 2.91 22.13
C CYS A 102 -9.99 1.95 21.96
N SER A 103 -11.07 2.44 21.39
CA SER A 103 -12.23 1.60 21.10
C SER A 103 -11.85 0.49 20.11
N PRO A 104 -12.27 -0.76 20.36
CA PRO A 104 -11.95 -1.91 19.52
C PRO A 104 -12.73 -1.88 18.20
N GLY A 105 -12.59 -2.93 17.39
CA GLY A 105 -13.44 -3.15 16.24
C GLY A 105 -13.11 -4.45 15.51
N HIS A 106 -13.39 -4.49 14.21
CA HIS A 106 -13.23 -5.68 13.38
C HIS A 106 -12.34 -5.43 12.15
N ILE A 107 -11.48 -6.41 11.82
CA ILE A 107 -10.66 -6.45 10.59
C ILE A 107 -11.19 -7.54 9.68
N THR A 108 -11.36 -7.21 8.39
CA THR A 108 -11.66 -8.19 7.34
C THR A 108 -10.79 -7.90 6.12
N LEU A 109 -9.91 -8.84 5.77
CA LEU A 109 -8.95 -8.74 4.66
C LEU A 109 -9.27 -9.80 3.61
N TYR A 110 -9.09 -9.41 2.35
CA TYR A 110 -9.36 -10.26 1.18
C TYR A 110 -8.11 -10.35 0.33
N GLN A 111 -7.73 -11.57 -0.06
CA GLN A 111 -6.63 -11.81 -0.99
C GLN A 111 -7.15 -12.73 -2.11
N PRO A 112 -7.25 -12.25 -3.36
CA PRO A 112 -7.61 -13.09 -4.49
C PRO A 112 -6.63 -14.26 -4.63
N LYS A 113 -7.14 -15.44 -5.00
CA LYS A 113 -6.26 -16.54 -5.41
C LYS A 113 -5.69 -16.16 -6.78
N GLU A 114 -4.37 -16.34 -6.98
CA GLU A 114 -3.61 -16.03 -8.21
C GLU A 114 -4.17 -16.65 -9.51
N GLN A 115 -5.24 -17.44 -9.43
CA GLN A 115 -5.78 -18.21 -10.53
C GLN A 115 -6.62 -17.40 -11.53
N ASP A 116 -7.02 -16.17 -11.18
CA ASP A 116 -7.88 -15.29 -12.00
C ASP A 116 -7.44 -13.81 -11.97
N ALA A 117 -6.14 -13.52 -11.88
CA ALA A 117 -5.66 -12.16 -12.17
C ALA A 117 -5.99 -11.86 -13.64
N GLU A 118 -7.04 -11.07 -13.87
CA GLU A 118 -7.32 -10.53 -15.20
C GLU A 118 -6.03 -9.95 -15.77
N PRO A 119 -5.70 -10.21 -17.05
CA PRO A 119 -4.53 -9.62 -17.66
C PRO A 119 -4.61 -8.12 -17.42
N ALA A 120 -3.56 -7.58 -16.78
CA ALA A 120 -3.50 -6.16 -16.48
C ALA A 120 -3.83 -5.38 -17.77
N PRO A 121 -4.66 -4.34 -17.69
CA PRO A 121 -5.03 -3.59 -18.88
C PRO A 121 -3.76 -3.16 -19.61
N GLU A 122 -3.67 -3.47 -20.91
CA GLU A 122 -2.55 -3.03 -21.73
C GLU A 122 -2.47 -1.52 -21.63
N VAL A 123 -1.39 -1.01 -21.06
CA VAL A 123 -1.16 0.43 -20.92
C VAL A 123 -0.72 0.95 -22.28
N GLU A 124 -1.68 1.45 -23.05
CA GLU A 124 -1.40 2.22 -24.27
C GLU A 124 -0.64 3.48 -23.89
N GLY A 125 0.63 3.60 -24.32
CA GLY A 125 1.39 4.83 -24.15
C GLY A 125 2.81 4.65 -23.63
N TYR A 126 3.12 3.58 -22.88
CA TYR A 126 4.45 3.41 -22.27
C TYR A 126 5.60 3.33 -23.28
N ALA A 127 6.07 4.50 -23.70
CA ALA A 127 6.98 4.71 -24.81
C ALA A 127 8.44 4.85 -24.34
N ASP A 128 8.81 4.14 -23.28
CA ASP A 128 10.22 3.92 -22.94
C ASP A 128 10.95 3.10 -24.01
N GLY A 129 10.23 2.57 -25.00
CA GLY A 129 10.79 1.80 -26.12
C GLY A 129 11.25 0.39 -25.70
N SER A 130 10.82 -0.06 -24.52
CA SER A 130 11.09 -1.37 -23.96
C SER A 130 9.85 -2.28 -24.11
N ASP A 131 10.06 -3.58 -24.42
CA ASP A 131 8.99 -4.59 -24.54
C ASP A 131 8.38 -5.01 -23.17
N ARG A 132 8.32 -4.06 -22.22
CA ARG A 132 7.95 -4.34 -20.83
C ARG A 132 6.44 -4.42 -20.67
N GLN A 133 5.98 -5.38 -19.87
CA GLN A 133 4.58 -5.49 -19.48
C GLN A 133 4.29 -4.54 -18.32
N VAL A 134 3.26 -3.71 -18.45
CA VAL A 134 2.83 -2.83 -17.36
C VAL A 134 1.68 -3.51 -16.61
N GLN A 135 1.84 -3.69 -15.31
CA GLN A 135 0.84 -4.27 -14.43
C GLN A 135 0.22 -3.20 -13.55
N VAL A 136 -1.03 -2.84 -13.83
CA VAL A 136 -1.79 -1.88 -13.01
C VAL A 136 -2.19 -2.57 -11.71
N ALA A 137 -1.53 -2.20 -10.61
CA ALA A 137 -1.80 -2.72 -9.27
C ALA A 137 -3.08 -2.14 -8.67
N GLN A 138 -3.41 -0.89 -9.02
CA GLN A 138 -4.60 -0.21 -8.50
C GLN A 138 -5.13 0.86 -9.45
N THR A 139 -6.44 1.06 -9.43
CA THR A 139 -7.11 2.19 -10.08
C THR A 139 -7.70 3.12 -9.02
N LEU A 140 -7.40 4.42 -9.12
CA LEU A 140 -7.90 5.48 -8.25
C LEU A 140 -8.69 6.51 -9.05
N SER A 141 -9.56 7.27 -8.38
CA SER A 141 -10.27 8.42 -8.98
C SER A 141 -10.06 9.65 -8.10
N THR A 142 -9.87 10.82 -8.72
CA THR A 142 -9.67 12.09 -8.02
C THR A 142 -10.20 13.28 -8.82
N PRO A 143 -10.73 14.33 -8.15
CA PRO A 143 -11.04 15.61 -8.79
C PRO A 143 -9.81 16.52 -8.95
N GLY A 144 -8.62 16.12 -8.49
CA GLY A 144 -7.43 16.97 -8.49
C GLY A 144 -6.44 16.67 -9.62
N THR A 145 -5.75 17.71 -10.08
CA THR A 145 -4.70 17.62 -11.10
C THR A 145 -3.29 17.55 -10.52
N THR A 146 -3.16 17.34 -9.21
CA THR A 146 -1.86 17.25 -8.52
C THR A 146 -1.99 16.37 -7.29
N LEU A 147 -1.05 15.46 -7.10
CA LEU A 147 -0.93 14.62 -5.91
C LEU A 147 0.49 14.71 -5.34
N GLN A 148 0.61 14.52 -4.03
CA GLN A 148 1.88 14.22 -3.40
C GLN A 148 2.14 12.71 -3.51
N LEU A 149 3.25 12.35 -4.13
CA LEU A 149 3.82 11.01 -4.14
C LEU A 149 4.90 10.90 -3.06
N SER A 150 4.71 10.03 -2.08
CA SER A 150 5.77 9.54 -1.21
C SER A 150 6.23 8.19 -1.72
N ILE A 151 7.52 7.92 -1.78
CA ILE A 151 8.11 6.63 -2.19
C ILE A 151 9.18 6.20 -1.19
N TRP A 152 9.19 4.91 -0.85
CA TRP A 152 10.22 4.26 -0.02
C TRP A 152 10.36 2.78 -0.36
N ASP A 153 11.43 2.17 0.12
CA ASP A 153 11.67 0.74 0.03
C ASP A 153 10.72 -0.03 0.97
N ASN A 154 9.99 -1.01 0.45
CA ASN A 154 9.01 -1.73 1.28
C ASN A 154 9.59 -2.90 2.08
N ALA A 155 10.82 -3.32 1.79
CA ALA A 155 11.38 -4.55 2.34
C ALA A 155 12.69 -4.31 3.08
N GLN A 156 13.75 -3.98 2.35
CA GLN A 156 15.09 -3.80 2.88
C GLN A 156 15.89 -3.00 1.85
N GLU A 157 16.72 -2.06 2.30
CA GLU A 157 17.61 -1.33 1.39
C GLU A 157 18.64 -2.27 0.73
N ASP A 158 18.29 -2.80 -0.43
CA ASP A 158 19.03 -3.86 -1.10
C ASP A 158 19.75 -3.36 -2.38
N GLY A 159 19.62 -2.06 -2.67
CA GLY A 159 20.26 -1.39 -3.80
C GLY A 159 19.34 -1.08 -4.97
N ASP A 160 18.03 -1.23 -4.79
CA ASP A 160 16.99 -0.90 -5.75
C ASP A 160 17.07 0.53 -6.29
N ILE A 161 16.98 0.66 -7.62
CA ILE A 161 16.97 1.92 -8.36
C ILE A 161 15.75 1.93 -9.27
N VAL A 162 14.94 2.97 -9.13
CA VAL A 162 13.72 3.12 -9.92
C VAL A 162 13.66 4.48 -10.62
N THR A 163 13.02 4.49 -11.78
CA THR A 163 12.55 5.70 -12.47
C THR A 163 11.03 5.69 -12.44
N VAL A 164 10.42 6.82 -12.05
CA VAL A 164 8.97 6.96 -11.96
C VAL A 164 8.50 7.85 -13.10
N PHE A 165 7.54 7.34 -13.87
CA PHE A 165 6.93 8.05 -14.98
C PHE A 165 5.49 8.43 -14.64
N VAL A 166 5.06 9.59 -15.12
CA VAL A 166 3.65 9.97 -15.19
C VAL A 166 3.35 10.32 -16.64
N ASN A 167 2.45 9.57 -17.27
CA ASN A 167 2.08 9.74 -18.69
C ASN A 167 3.32 9.82 -19.60
N ASP A 168 4.23 8.87 -19.42
CA ASP A 168 5.49 8.74 -20.19
C ASP A 168 6.55 9.81 -19.93
N GLU A 169 6.25 10.81 -19.09
CA GLU A 169 7.24 11.79 -18.65
C GLU A 169 7.92 11.31 -17.35
N PRO A 170 9.26 11.21 -17.30
CA PRO A 170 9.96 10.86 -16.08
C PRO A 170 9.82 12.01 -15.08
N VAL A 171 9.11 11.75 -13.99
CA VAL A 171 8.99 12.69 -12.87
C VAL A 171 10.09 12.50 -11.83
N LEU A 172 10.64 11.28 -11.74
CA LEU A 172 11.78 10.93 -10.89
C LEU A 172 12.71 10.00 -11.66
N GLU A 173 13.97 10.38 -11.81
CA GLU A 173 14.94 9.60 -12.58
C GLU A 173 15.97 8.92 -11.68
N LYS A 174 16.10 7.59 -11.83
CA LYS A 174 17.17 6.77 -11.23
C LYS A 174 17.36 7.01 -9.75
N ILE A 175 16.25 7.11 -9.02
CA ILE A 175 16.28 7.29 -7.58
C ILE A 175 16.54 5.95 -6.90
N LYS A 176 17.44 5.95 -5.92
CA LYS A 176 17.61 4.80 -5.03
C LYS A 176 16.42 4.75 -4.06
N THR A 177 15.74 3.60 -3.94
CA THR A 177 14.77 3.38 -2.87
C THR A 177 15.53 3.20 -1.55
N THR A 178 14.98 3.81 -0.51
CA THR A 178 15.54 3.84 0.84
C THR A 178 14.40 3.68 1.82
N GLU A 179 14.69 3.34 3.07
CA GLU A 179 13.67 3.34 4.14
C GLU A 179 13.12 4.76 4.39
N GLU A 180 13.90 5.80 4.05
CA GLU A 180 13.44 7.18 4.12
C GLU A 180 12.37 7.48 3.05
N HIS A 181 11.23 7.99 3.51
CA HIS A 181 10.13 8.46 2.66
C HIS A 181 10.51 9.73 1.90
N LYS A 182 10.67 9.62 0.58
CA LYS A 182 10.91 10.77 -0.30
C LYS A 182 9.60 11.26 -0.89
N LYS A 183 9.30 12.55 -0.68
CA LYS A 183 8.03 13.19 -1.09
C LYS A 183 8.24 14.08 -2.31
N TYR A 184 7.33 13.98 -3.27
CA TYR A 184 7.35 14.69 -4.55
C TYR A 184 5.93 15.13 -4.90
N GLU A 185 5.79 16.25 -5.62
CA GLU A 185 4.51 16.62 -6.23
C GLU A 185 4.50 16.10 -7.66
N ILE A 186 3.46 15.34 -8.02
CA ILE A 186 3.26 14.82 -9.37
C ILE A 186 2.06 15.52 -10.03
N PRO A 187 2.22 16.05 -11.26
CA PRO A 187 1.12 16.62 -12.01
C PRO A 187 0.25 15.51 -12.61
N LEU A 188 -1.05 15.74 -12.72
CA LEU A 188 -2.00 14.88 -13.42
C LEU A 188 -2.73 15.69 -14.51
N SER A 189 -2.99 15.06 -15.64
CA SER A 189 -3.81 15.58 -16.73
C SER A 189 -5.27 15.13 -16.58
N PRO A 190 -6.26 15.84 -17.15
CA PRO A 190 -7.64 15.34 -17.20
C PRO A 190 -7.72 13.95 -17.85
N GLY A 191 -8.57 13.06 -17.32
CA GLY A 191 -8.71 11.68 -17.78
C GLY A 191 -7.74 10.70 -17.11
N ASP A 192 -7.33 9.67 -17.86
CA ASP A 192 -6.50 8.58 -17.35
C ASP A 192 -5.03 9.01 -17.24
N ASN A 193 -4.43 8.80 -16.07
CA ASN A 193 -3.01 9.02 -15.82
C ASN A 193 -2.35 7.75 -15.35
N TYR A 194 -1.21 7.39 -15.96
CA TYR A 194 -0.44 6.22 -15.56
C TYR A 194 0.79 6.65 -14.77
N LEU A 195 0.80 6.32 -13.48
CA LEU A 195 1.99 6.39 -12.65
C LEU A 195 2.72 5.06 -12.73
N ILE A 196 3.86 5.01 -13.41
CA ILE A 196 4.57 3.76 -13.72
C ILE A 196 5.90 3.72 -12.99
N PHE A 197 6.15 2.61 -12.31
CA PHE A 197 7.39 2.32 -11.63
C PHE A 197 8.26 1.45 -12.53
N HIS A 198 9.38 2.02 -12.97
CA HIS A 198 10.36 1.33 -13.79
C HIS A 198 11.55 0.92 -12.93
N ALA A 199 11.83 -0.38 -12.85
CA ALA A 199 13.04 -0.88 -12.21
C ALA A 199 14.24 -0.75 -13.15
N GLU A 200 15.20 0.11 -12.79
CA GLU A 200 16.46 0.36 -13.53
C GLU A 200 17.51 -0.73 -13.23
N ASN A 201 17.32 -1.46 -12.13
CA ASN A 201 18.08 -2.64 -11.78
C ASN A 201 17.16 -3.68 -11.11
N LEU A 202 17.75 -4.72 -10.52
CA LEU A 202 17.04 -5.76 -9.76
C LEU A 202 17.39 -5.75 -8.27
N GLY A 203 18.16 -4.75 -7.82
CA GLY A 203 18.78 -4.78 -6.50
C GLY A 203 19.62 -6.03 -6.25
N SER A 204 19.65 -6.45 -4.99
CA SER A 204 20.24 -7.72 -4.57
C SER A 204 19.20 -8.81 -4.29
N SER A 205 17.93 -8.43 -4.13
CA SER A 205 16.77 -9.28 -3.89
C SER A 205 15.60 -8.94 -4.82
N PRO A 206 15.59 -9.44 -6.07
CA PRO A 206 14.49 -9.18 -7.00
C PRO A 206 13.15 -9.82 -6.56
N PRO A 207 11.99 -9.26 -6.97
CA PRO A 207 11.81 -8.05 -7.79
C PRO A 207 11.96 -6.76 -6.97
N ASN A 208 12.17 -5.62 -7.64
CA ASN A 208 12.14 -4.32 -6.99
C ASN A 208 10.75 -4.07 -6.41
N THR A 209 10.69 -3.86 -5.09
CA THR A 209 9.44 -3.68 -4.36
C THR A 209 9.43 -2.33 -3.68
N ALA A 210 8.69 -1.38 -4.26
CA ALA A 210 8.54 -0.05 -3.70
C ALA A 210 7.16 0.10 -3.07
N ALA A 211 7.10 0.74 -1.90
CA ALA A 211 5.87 1.25 -1.36
C ALA A 211 5.73 2.72 -1.75
N ILE A 212 4.52 3.11 -2.15
CA ILE A 212 4.18 4.49 -2.44
C ILE A 212 3.01 4.93 -1.60
N ALA A 213 2.94 6.22 -1.26
CA ALA A 213 1.73 6.86 -0.76
C ALA A 213 1.34 8.02 -1.69
N LEU A 214 0.11 7.98 -2.17
CA LEU A 214 -0.51 9.07 -2.93
C LEU A 214 -1.44 9.85 -2.00
N ILE A 215 -1.19 11.14 -1.87
CA ILE A 215 -1.91 12.03 -0.95
C ILE A 215 -2.29 13.33 -1.68
N GLY A 216 -3.56 13.69 -1.67
CA GLY A 216 -4.06 14.94 -2.25
C GLY A 216 -5.42 14.77 -2.92
N ALA A 217 -6.18 15.85 -3.03
CA ALA A 217 -7.46 15.89 -3.74
C ALA A 217 -8.39 14.68 -3.45
N GLY A 218 -8.56 14.36 -2.17
CA GLY A 218 -9.41 13.24 -1.72
C GLY A 218 -8.74 11.86 -1.76
N ILE A 219 -7.57 11.72 -2.39
CA ILE A 219 -6.78 10.48 -2.34
C ILE A 219 -5.88 10.48 -1.11
N ARG A 220 -5.91 9.34 -0.41
CA ARG A 220 -5.04 8.97 0.72
C ARG A 220 -4.83 7.45 0.65
N ARG A 221 -3.86 6.99 -0.14
CA ARG A 221 -3.65 5.56 -0.42
C ARG A 221 -2.18 5.20 -0.41
N ARG A 222 -1.82 4.12 0.29
CA ARG A 222 -0.54 3.44 0.10
C ARG A 222 -0.75 2.31 -0.91
N ILE A 223 0.25 2.05 -1.73
CA ILE A 223 0.22 1.01 -2.77
C ILE A 223 1.61 0.37 -2.82
N ILE A 224 1.67 -0.95 -2.84
CA ILE A 224 2.90 -1.68 -3.11
C ILE A 224 2.99 -1.95 -4.60
N LEU A 225 4.07 -1.49 -5.21
CA LEU A 225 4.38 -1.73 -6.61
C LEU A 225 5.57 -2.67 -6.71
N ARG A 226 5.45 -3.66 -7.59
CA ARG A 226 6.50 -4.63 -7.91
C ARG A 226 6.93 -4.43 -9.35
N SER A 227 8.23 -4.35 -9.57
CA SER A 227 8.81 -4.19 -10.90
C SER A 227 10.08 -5.03 -11.03
N ASP A 228 10.34 -5.57 -12.22
CA ASP A 228 11.59 -6.25 -12.55
C ASP A 228 12.12 -5.72 -13.90
N LEU A 229 13.00 -6.41 -14.63
CA LEU A 229 13.48 -5.89 -15.93
C LEU A 229 12.49 -6.08 -17.10
N GLN A 230 11.44 -6.87 -16.90
CA GLN A 230 10.43 -7.22 -17.91
C GLN A 230 9.06 -6.62 -17.59
N THR A 231 8.82 -6.30 -16.33
CA THR A 231 7.51 -5.92 -15.81
C THR A 231 7.62 -4.64 -15.00
N SER A 232 6.69 -3.72 -15.19
CA SER A 232 6.60 -2.48 -14.42
C SER A 232 5.27 -2.43 -13.67
N GLY A 233 5.32 -2.17 -12.37
CA GLY A 233 4.13 -1.90 -11.57
C GLY A 233 3.59 -0.51 -11.88
N ALA A 234 2.27 -0.36 -11.93
CA ALA A 234 1.64 0.92 -12.22
C ALA A 234 0.39 1.19 -11.38
N VAL A 235 0.02 2.46 -11.29
CA VAL A 235 -1.26 2.93 -10.75
C VAL A 235 -1.96 3.74 -11.83
N LEU A 236 -3.22 3.40 -12.11
CA LEU A 236 -4.08 4.19 -12.96
C LEU A 236 -4.83 5.20 -12.11
N ILE A 237 -4.67 6.49 -12.39
CA ILE A 237 -5.32 7.58 -11.66
C ILE A 237 -6.25 8.31 -12.63
N LYS A 238 -7.55 8.22 -12.38
CA LYS A 238 -8.59 8.86 -13.20
C LYS A 238 -8.92 10.23 -12.65
N VAL A 239 -8.62 11.27 -13.40
CA VAL A 239 -9.02 12.64 -13.08
C VAL A 239 -10.40 12.90 -13.65
N GLU A 240 -11.39 13.10 -12.78
CA GLU A 240 -12.77 13.42 -13.18
C GLU A 240 -12.82 14.81 -13.85
N GLU A 241 -13.56 14.92 -14.96
CA GLU A 241 -13.79 16.19 -15.69
C GLU A 241 -14.71 17.17 -14.95
#